data_AF-A0A2V9PM26-F1
#
_entry.id   AF-A0A2V9PM26-F1
#
_cell.length_a   1.000
_cell.length_b   1.000
_cell.length_c   1.000
_cell.angle_alpha   90.00
_cell.angle_beta   90.00
_cell.angle_gamma   90.00
#
_symmetry.space_group_name_H-M   'P 1'
#
loop_
_entity.id
_entity.type
_entity.pdbx_description
1 polymer ?
#
loop_
_entity_poly.entity_id
_entity_poly.type
_entity_poly.pdbx_seq_one_letter_code
_entity_poly.pdbx_strand_id
1 'polypeptide(L)'
;GTGPGQGTIAFAINPAGTISGRYADSGGAIHAILRFPDGAIISFDAPGAGTGPRQGTRPFSINPTGTSAGYYSDASNVFHGFLRTPDGVITTFNIPGAGTGPGEGTFAGNINPVGAIAGRYVDASDVAHGFLRAPDGAITTFDAPNAGTGPGQGTFVFTGYCLNPAGAIAAASLDASNVYHGVLRTPDGTMTTFDPPGAGTGPFQGTLPLGINQAGTIEGDYVDASDVNHGFLRTSDGTITTFDVPGAGTGPFQGTSAQGINAPGAVTGEYVDASDVNHGFVRALDGTITTFDVPGAGTGPGQGTIPLSNNPVDAITGYYIDASNVTHGFLRTP
;
A
#
# COMPACT_ATOMS: atom_id res chain seq x y z
N GLY A 1 -18.87 3.81 10.19
CA GLY A 1 -20.04 4.72 10.17
C GLY A 1 -20.84 4.50 8.90
N THR A 2 -21.95 5.21 8.74
CA THR A 2 -22.83 5.15 7.54
C THR A 2 -22.77 6.43 6.70
N GLY A 3 -21.92 7.40 7.06
CA GLY A 3 -21.73 8.63 6.31
C GLY A 3 -20.68 8.50 5.19
N PRO A 4 -20.66 9.43 4.21
CA PRO A 4 -19.66 9.45 3.15
C PRO A 4 -18.22 9.45 3.69
N GLY A 5 -17.36 8.57 3.17
CA GLY A 5 -15.98 8.40 3.64
C GLY A 5 -15.82 7.76 5.03
N GLN A 6 -16.93 7.37 5.67
CA GLN A 6 -16.93 6.49 6.83
C GLN A 6 -17.06 5.05 6.36
N GLY A 7 -16.41 4.12 7.07
CA GLY A 7 -16.41 2.73 6.62
C GLY A 7 -15.29 1.91 7.17
N THR A 8 -15.29 0.63 6.80
CA THR A 8 -14.20 -0.30 7.09
C THR A 8 -13.33 -0.46 5.85
N ILE A 9 -12.01 -0.48 6.01
CA ILE A 9 -11.07 -0.84 4.95
C ILE A 9 -10.27 -2.04 5.42
N ALA A 10 -10.22 -3.10 4.61
CA ALA A 10 -9.39 -4.28 4.84
C ALA A 10 -8.09 -4.14 4.04
N PHE A 11 -6.99 -3.80 4.72
CA PHE A 11 -5.70 -3.52 4.08
C PHE A 11 -4.95 -4.78 3.69
N ALA A 12 -4.94 -5.79 4.58
CA ALA A 12 -4.08 -6.96 4.43
C ALA A 12 -4.71 -8.22 5.01
N ILE A 13 -4.34 -9.37 4.45
CA ILE A 13 -4.72 -10.69 4.95
C ILE A 13 -3.49 -11.60 5.07
N ASN A 14 -3.28 -12.21 6.24
CA ASN A 14 -2.19 -13.16 6.42
C ASN A 14 -2.59 -14.60 5.98
N PRO A 15 -1.64 -15.55 5.88
CA PRO A 15 -1.95 -16.93 5.48
C PRO A 15 -2.93 -17.67 6.39
N ALA A 16 -3.06 -17.26 7.65
CA ALA A 16 -4.04 -17.83 8.57
C ALA A 16 -5.47 -17.30 8.34
N GLY A 17 -5.64 -16.27 7.49
CA GLY A 17 -6.92 -15.62 7.21
C GLY A 17 -7.26 -14.47 8.16
N THR A 18 -6.32 -14.04 9.01
CA THR A 18 -6.50 -12.83 9.82
C THR A 18 -6.32 -11.60 8.95
N ILE A 19 -7.30 -10.71 9.00
CA ILE A 19 -7.35 -9.48 8.22
C ILE A 19 -6.97 -8.30 9.11
N SER A 20 -6.08 -7.44 8.62
CA SER A 20 -5.72 -6.16 9.21
C SER A 20 -6.42 -5.02 8.46
N GLY A 21 -7.02 -4.09 9.19
CA GLY A 21 -7.81 -3.02 8.57
C GLY A 21 -8.04 -1.84 9.50
N ARG A 22 -8.88 -0.91 9.05
CA ARG A 22 -9.32 0.24 9.86
C ARG A 22 -10.82 0.46 9.74
N TYR A 23 -11.42 1.17 10.68
CA TYR A 23 -12.67 1.88 10.44
C TYR A 23 -12.60 3.35 10.86
N ALA A 24 -13.51 4.16 10.32
CA ALA A 24 -13.76 5.52 10.80
C ALA A 24 -15.03 5.57 11.66
N ASP A 25 -14.94 6.17 12.84
CA ASP A 25 -16.07 6.39 13.74
C ASP A 25 -16.96 7.57 13.28
N SER A 26 -17.96 7.96 14.09
CA SER A 26 -18.85 9.08 13.76
C SER A 26 -18.16 10.45 13.81
N GLY A 27 -17.07 10.59 14.57
CA GLY A 27 -16.24 11.79 14.61
C GLY A 27 -15.20 11.84 13.48
N GLY A 28 -15.08 10.76 12.70
CA GLY A 28 -14.07 10.60 11.65
C GLY A 28 -12.71 10.17 12.18
N ALA A 29 -12.59 9.82 13.46
CA ALA A 29 -11.39 9.23 14.02
C ALA A 29 -11.19 7.82 13.47
N ILE A 30 -9.93 7.44 13.25
CA ILE A 30 -9.54 6.19 12.62
C ILE A 30 -9.09 5.21 13.68
N HIS A 31 -9.72 4.04 13.70
CA HIS A 31 -9.39 2.95 14.60
C HIS A 31 -8.88 1.75 13.81
N ALA A 32 -7.88 1.07 14.35
CA ALA A 32 -7.39 -0.18 13.78
C ALA A 32 -8.34 -1.34 14.12
N ILE A 33 -8.46 -2.31 13.22
CA ILE A 33 -9.15 -3.57 13.46
C ILE A 33 -8.32 -4.76 13.02
N LEU A 34 -8.52 -5.89 13.72
CA LEU A 34 -8.23 -7.22 13.20
C LEU A 34 -9.54 -8.02 13.09
N ARG A 35 -9.74 -8.71 11.96
CA ARG A 35 -10.81 -9.70 11.79
C ARG A 35 -10.20 -11.09 11.68
N PHE A 36 -10.58 -11.99 12.56
CA PHE A 36 -10.09 -13.36 12.62
C PHE A 36 -10.89 -14.31 11.69
N PRO A 37 -10.36 -15.51 11.38
CA PRO A 37 -11.02 -16.47 10.49
C PRO A 37 -12.40 -16.94 10.99
N ASP A 38 -12.59 -16.99 12.31
CA ASP A 38 -13.88 -17.32 12.95
C ASP A 38 -14.90 -16.17 12.90
N GLY A 39 -14.52 -15.02 12.34
CA GLY A 39 -15.34 -13.83 12.22
C GLY A 39 -15.26 -12.90 13.43
N ALA A 40 -14.50 -13.23 14.48
CA ALA A 40 -14.27 -12.33 15.60
C ALA A 40 -13.56 -11.05 15.11
N ILE A 41 -13.96 -9.90 15.64
CA ILE A 41 -13.35 -8.61 15.34
C ILE A 41 -12.87 -7.99 16.64
N ILE A 42 -11.63 -7.50 16.64
CA ILE A 42 -11.13 -6.64 17.69
C ILE A 42 -10.76 -5.29 17.09
N SER A 43 -10.92 -4.23 17.88
CA SER A 43 -10.36 -2.92 17.59
C SER A 43 -9.24 -2.58 18.56
N PHE A 44 -8.33 -1.71 18.13
CA PHE A 44 -7.26 -1.20 18.99
C PHE A 44 -6.80 0.18 18.50
N ASP A 45 -6.17 0.92 19.40
CA ASP A 45 -5.52 2.18 19.08
C ASP A 45 -4.10 2.20 19.65
N ALA A 46 -3.17 2.76 18.88
CA ALA A 46 -1.82 2.96 19.35
C ALA A 46 -1.81 4.00 20.50
N PRO A 47 -0.96 3.82 21.53
CA PRO A 47 -0.79 4.84 22.56
C PRO A 47 -0.39 6.19 21.93
N GLY A 48 -1.16 7.24 22.21
CA GLY A 48 -0.91 8.57 21.66
C GLY A 48 -1.59 8.86 20.31
N ALA A 49 -2.38 7.92 19.78
CA ALA A 49 -3.22 8.17 18.62
C ALA A 49 -4.19 9.34 18.85
N GLY A 50 -4.26 10.25 17.87
CA GLY A 50 -5.21 11.36 17.89
C GLY A 50 -6.65 10.87 17.66
N THR A 51 -7.62 11.61 18.21
CA THR A 51 -9.05 11.27 18.13
C THR A 51 -9.85 12.26 17.29
N GLY A 52 -9.18 13.18 16.59
CA GLY A 52 -9.81 14.10 15.66
C GLY A 52 -10.16 13.46 14.32
N PRO A 53 -10.88 14.18 13.44
CA PRO A 53 -11.16 13.70 12.09
C PRO A 53 -9.89 13.33 11.33
N ARG A 54 -9.86 12.13 10.73
CA ARG A 54 -8.72 11.53 10.01
C ARG A 54 -7.50 11.21 10.88
N GLN A 55 -7.53 11.46 12.18
CA GLN A 55 -6.46 11.06 13.09
C GLN A 55 -6.62 9.60 13.51
N GLY A 56 -5.58 8.98 14.08
CA GLY A 56 -5.68 7.66 14.68
C GLY A 56 -4.87 6.57 13.99
N THR A 57 -5.24 5.31 14.21
CA THR A 57 -4.37 4.13 14.03
C THR A 57 -4.68 3.36 12.74
N ARG A 58 -3.65 3.06 11.94
CA ARG A 58 -3.79 2.33 10.65
C ARG A 58 -2.82 1.15 10.56
N PRO A 59 -3.30 -0.11 10.65
CA PRO A 59 -2.45 -1.29 10.56
C PRO A 59 -2.38 -1.79 9.11
N PHE A 60 -1.42 -1.30 8.34
CA PHE A 60 -1.31 -1.61 6.90
C PHE A 60 -0.88 -3.04 6.59
N SER A 61 -0.24 -3.74 7.53
CA SER A 61 0.30 -5.07 7.28
C SER A 61 0.17 -5.99 8.49
N ILE A 62 0.16 -7.29 8.21
CA ILE A 62 0.13 -8.37 9.20
C ILE A 62 0.96 -9.56 8.70
N ASN A 63 1.90 -10.04 9.52
CA ASN A 63 2.76 -11.17 9.16
C ASN A 63 2.11 -12.54 9.51
N PRO A 64 2.73 -13.66 9.13
CA PRO A 64 2.20 -14.99 9.42
C PRO A 64 2.06 -15.33 10.91
N THR A 65 2.84 -14.69 11.80
CA THR A 65 2.71 -14.88 13.25
C THR A 65 1.57 -14.07 13.86
N GLY A 66 0.88 -13.23 13.07
CA GLY A 66 -0.19 -12.34 13.52
C GLY A 66 0.30 -11.01 14.10
N THR A 67 1.59 -10.68 13.92
CA THR A 67 2.11 -9.36 14.27
C THR A 67 1.72 -8.37 13.19
N SER A 68 1.10 -7.27 13.57
CA SER A 68 0.71 -6.19 12.66
C SER A 68 1.66 -5.01 12.75
N ALA A 69 1.88 -4.32 11.64
CA ALA A 69 2.62 -3.05 11.60
C ALA A 69 1.82 -1.99 10.86
N GLY A 70 2.12 -0.73 11.17
CA GLY A 70 1.45 0.40 10.58
C GLY A 70 1.88 1.70 11.23
N TYR A 71 1.14 2.77 10.99
CA TYR A 71 1.37 4.05 11.65
C TYR A 71 0.10 4.61 12.28
N TYR A 72 0.27 5.53 13.21
CA TYR A 72 -0.81 6.37 13.71
C TYR A 72 -0.44 7.84 13.54
N SER A 73 -1.44 8.70 13.41
CA SER A 73 -1.26 10.15 13.52
C SER A 73 -1.79 10.62 14.87
N ASP A 74 -1.00 11.46 15.55
CA ASP A 74 -1.34 12.03 16.86
C ASP A 74 -2.33 13.21 16.73
N ALA A 75 -2.59 13.90 17.85
CA ALA A 75 -3.48 15.07 17.89
C ALA A 75 -2.95 16.27 17.08
N SER A 76 -1.63 16.32 16.83
CA SER A 76 -0.95 17.34 16.04
C SER A 76 -0.82 16.96 14.55
N ASN A 77 -1.32 15.78 14.17
CA ASN A 77 -1.15 15.17 12.85
C ASN A 77 0.30 14.81 12.49
N VAL A 78 1.12 14.51 13.49
CA VAL A 78 2.45 13.91 13.31
C VAL A 78 2.30 12.40 13.22
N PHE A 79 3.04 11.77 12.29
CA PHE A 79 2.96 10.33 12.06
C PHE A 79 4.01 9.55 12.87
N HIS A 80 3.60 8.40 13.39
CA HIS A 80 4.42 7.54 14.24
C HIS A 80 4.25 6.08 13.83
N GLY A 81 5.35 5.32 13.78
CA GLY A 81 5.32 3.89 13.50
C GLY A 81 4.85 3.09 14.71
N PHE A 82 4.21 1.96 14.48
CA PHE A 82 3.94 0.98 15.51
C PHE A 82 4.06 -0.46 14.99
N LEU A 83 4.28 -1.39 15.91
CA LEU A 83 3.97 -2.79 15.75
C LEU A 83 3.07 -3.28 16.89
N ARG A 84 2.16 -4.21 16.58
CA ARG A 84 1.27 -4.87 17.54
C ARG A 84 1.50 -6.37 17.48
N THR A 85 1.84 -6.97 18.62
CA THR A 85 2.01 -8.42 18.75
C THR A 85 0.67 -9.14 18.95
N PRO A 86 0.59 -10.48 18.74
CA PRO A 86 -0.67 -11.21 18.81
C PRO A 86 -1.39 -11.11 20.16
N ASP A 87 -0.64 -11.03 21.26
CA ASP A 87 -1.16 -10.85 22.63
C ASP A 87 -1.70 -9.43 22.90
N GLY A 88 -1.54 -8.51 21.95
CA GLY A 88 -2.07 -7.15 21.99
C GLY A 88 -1.10 -6.09 22.46
N VAL A 89 0.17 -6.43 22.73
CA VAL A 89 1.16 -5.41 23.11
C VAL A 89 1.51 -4.56 21.89
N ILE A 90 1.35 -3.23 22.03
CA ILE A 90 1.72 -2.23 21.03
C ILE A 90 3.05 -1.59 21.42
N THR A 91 3.99 -1.58 20.49
CA THR A 91 5.25 -0.84 20.59
C THR A 91 5.27 0.24 19.51
N THR A 92 5.43 1.49 19.93
CA THR A 92 5.55 2.64 19.02
C THR A 92 7.03 2.97 18.78
N PHE A 93 7.34 3.58 17.63
CA PHE A 93 8.69 4.00 17.29
C PHE A 93 8.68 5.16 16.30
N ASN A 94 9.76 5.96 16.35
CA ASN A 94 10.03 7.04 15.39
C ASN A 94 11.39 6.82 14.75
N ILE A 95 11.51 7.12 13.46
CA ILE A 95 12.78 7.08 12.76
C ILE A 95 13.62 8.31 13.12
N PRO A 96 14.91 8.15 13.48
CA PRO A 96 15.81 9.28 13.65
C PRO A 96 15.87 10.14 12.39
N GLY A 97 15.68 11.46 12.52
CA GLY A 97 15.62 12.39 11.39
C GLY A 97 14.21 12.67 10.88
N ALA A 98 13.19 11.94 11.35
CA ALA A 98 11.81 12.28 11.03
C ALA A 98 11.41 13.63 11.63
N GLY A 99 10.61 14.38 10.88
CA GLY A 99 10.03 15.64 11.29
C GLY A 99 8.95 15.48 12.37
N THR A 100 8.55 16.60 12.96
CA THR A 100 7.58 16.66 14.06
C THR A 100 6.45 17.66 13.79
N GLY A 101 6.37 18.18 12.58
CA GLY A 101 5.27 19.00 12.09
C GLY A 101 4.09 18.17 11.56
N PRO A 102 2.93 18.81 11.35
CA PRO A 102 1.77 18.16 10.75
C PRO A 102 2.10 17.64 9.35
N GLY A 103 1.86 16.35 9.08
CA GLY A 103 2.21 15.75 7.78
C GLY A 103 3.55 15.00 7.79
N GLU A 104 4.43 15.32 8.74
CA GLU A 104 5.77 14.76 8.87
C GLU A 104 5.75 13.50 9.76
N GLY A 105 6.88 12.80 9.85
CA GLY A 105 7.05 11.69 10.80
C GLY A 105 7.25 10.33 10.14
N THR A 106 6.90 9.27 10.86
CA THR A 106 7.19 7.87 10.48
C THR A 106 5.96 7.16 9.92
N PHE A 107 6.07 6.67 8.68
CA PHE A 107 5.05 5.89 7.98
C PHE A 107 5.52 4.45 7.81
N ALA A 108 5.27 3.59 8.79
CA ALA A 108 5.58 2.17 8.68
C ALA A 108 4.52 1.46 7.81
N GLY A 109 4.98 0.78 6.75
CA GLY A 109 4.12 0.23 5.70
C GLY A 109 3.96 -1.29 5.76
N ASN A 110 5.07 -2.03 5.73
CA ASN A 110 5.06 -3.49 5.60
C ASN A 110 5.86 -4.18 6.71
N ILE A 111 5.37 -5.31 7.22
CA ILE A 111 6.10 -6.24 8.08
C ILE A 111 6.28 -7.59 7.39
N ASN A 112 7.51 -8.11 7.38
CA ASN A 112 7.82 -9.41 6.79
C ASN A 112 7.79 -10.57 7.83
N PRO A 113 7.93 -11.84 7.41
CA PRO A 113 7.83 -12.98 8.32
C PRO A 113 8.84 -13.01 9.47
N VAL A 114 10.02 -12.42 9.30
CA VAL A 114 11.03 -12.35 10.38
C VAL A 114 10.80 -11.17 11.32
N GLY A 115 9.81 -10.32 11.05
CA GLY A 115 9.45 -9.16 11.87
C GLY A 115 10.20 -7.88 11.50
N ALA A 116 10.90 -7.85 10.37
CA ALA A 116 11.46 -6.61 9.84
C ALA A 116 10.35 -5.74 9.25
N ILE A 117 10.48 -4.42 9.38
CA ILE A 117 9.49 -3.44 8.96
C ILE A 117 10.13 -2.46 7.98
N ALA A 118 9.51 -2.27 6.81
CA ALA A 118 9.89 -1.24 5.85
C ALA A 118 8.82 -0.15 5.75
N GLY A 119 9.25 1.05 5.42
CA GLY A 119 8.38 2.20 5.23
C GLY A 119 9.18 3.44 4.85
N ARG A 120 8.55 4.60 4.95
CA ARG A 120 9.21 5.89 4.78
C ARG A 120 9.10 6.75 6.02
N TYR A 121 9.99 7.73 6.16
CA TYR A 121 9.77 8.86 7.04
C TYR A 121 9.83 10.16 6.24
N VAL A 122 9.14 11.18 6.73
CA VAL A 122 9.18 12.54 6.20
C VAL A 122 9.91 13.41 7.22
N ASP A 123 10.95 14.11 6.77
CA ASP A 123 11.76 14.99 7.60
C ASP A 123 11.11 16.37 7.79
N ALA A 124 11.78 17.28 8.50
CA ALA A 124 11.29 18.64 8.76
C ALA A 124 11.36 19.58 7.52
N SER A 125 11.87 19.09 6.38
CA SER A 125 11.90 19.78 5.10
C SER A 125 10.87 19.22 4.12
N ASP A 126 9.94 18.38 4.61
CA ASP A 126 8.96 17.63 3.83
C ASP A 126 9.58 16.66 2.81
N VAL A 127 10.82 16.19 3.01
CA VAL A 127 11.48 15.22 2.13
C VAL A 127 11.23 13.80 2.64
N ALA A 128 10.86 12.90 1.73
CA ALA A 128 10.64 11.49 2.02
C ALA A 128 11.94 10.69 1.96
N HIS A 129 12.13 9.78 2.92
CA HIS A 129 13.28 8.90 3.03
C HIS A 129 12.84 7.47 3.33
N GLY A 130 13.53 6.48 2.76
CA GLY A 130 13.25 5.07 3.04
C GLY A 130 13.84 4.61 4.38
N PHE A 131 13.21 3.64 5.03
CA PHE A 131 13.79 2.95 6.18
C PHE A 131 13.52 1.44 6.18
N LEU A 132 14.41 0.71 6.83
CA LEU A 132 14.26 -0.67 7.25
C LEU A 132 14.55 -0.78 8.75
N ARG A 133 13.57 -1.28 9.51
CA ARG A 133 13.70 -1.60 10.93
C ARG A 133 13.86 -3.11 11.08
N ALA A 134 14.97 -3.56 11.65
CA ALA A 134 15.22 -4.96 11.96
C ALA A 134 14.34 -5.46 13.13
N PRO A 135 14.19 -6.78 13.31
CA PRO A 135 13.35 -7.34 14.39
C PRO A 135 13.81 -6.93 15.80
N ASP A 136 15.12 -6.73 15.99
CA ASP A 136 15.72 -6.24 17.24
C ASP A 136 15.54 -4.73 17.47
N GLY A 137 14.96 -4.02 16.49
CA GLY A 137 14.72 -2.58 16.54
C GLY A 137 15.82 -1.72 15.95
N ALA A 138 16.91 -2.29 15.43
CA ALA A 138 17.91 -1.51 14.70
C ALA A 138 17.27 -0.86 13.46
N ILE A 139 17.62 0.41 13.19
CA ILE A 139 17.07 1.19 12.07
C ILE A 139 18.17 1.47 11.06
N THR A 140 17.88 1.22 9.79
CA THR A 140 18.67 1.65 8.64
C THR A 140 17.82 2.59 7.79
N THR A 141 18.32 3.79 7.49
CA THR A 141 17.68 4.72 6.55
C THR A 141 18.40 4.67 5.21
N PHE A 142 17.71 5.06 4.14
CA PHE A 142 18.28 5.08 2.79
C PHE A 142 17.54 6.06 1.87
N ASP A 143 18.30 6.61 0.92
CA ASP A 143 17.79 7.44 -0.16
C ASP A 143 18.04 6.76 -1.49
N ALA A 144 17.00 6.66 -2.30
CA ALA A 144 17.06 6.09 -3.63
C ALA A 144 17.94 6.95 -4.57
N PRO A 145 18.57 6.34 -5.59
CA PRO A 145 19.26 7.10 -6.63
C PRO A 145 18.33 8.13 -7.27
N ASN A 146 18.83 9.35 -7.50
CA ASN A 146 18.10 10.47 -8.12
C ASN A 146 16.87 10.99 -7.37
N ALA A 147 16.63 10.55 -6.14
CA ALA A 147 15.58 11.10 -5.29
C ALA A 147 15.75 12.62 -5.14
N GLY A 148 14.67 13.38 -5.38
CA GLY A 148 14.65 14.81 -5.19
C GLY A 148 14.76 15.18 -3.71
N THR A 149 15.26 16.39 -3.44
CA THR A 149 15.49 16.90 -2.08
C THR A 149 14.59 18.10 -1.74
N GLY A 150 13.61 18.40 -2.59
CA GLY A 150 12.62 19.44 -2.34
C GLY A 150 11.43 18.91 -1.53
N PRO A 151 10.60 19.81 -0.96
CA PRO A 151 9.36 19.45 -0.29
C PRO A 151 8.48 18.54 -1.14
N GLY A 152 8.05 17.42 -0.58
CA GLY A 152 7.22 16.41 -1.23
C GLY A 152 7.96 15.42 -2.13
N GLN A 153 9.28 15.58 -2.33
CA GLN A 153 10.12 14.69 -3.13
C GLN A 153 10.81 13.63 -2.25
N GLY A 154 11.57 12.73 -2.87
CA GLY A 154 12.43 11.81 -2.14
C GLY A 154 12.16 10.34 -2.41
N THR A 155 12.37 9.51 -1.39
CA THR A 155 12.22 8.05 -1.46
C THR A 155 10.93 7.58 -0.80
N PHE A 156 10.07 6.94 -1.59
CA PHE A 156 8.77 6.44 -1.17
C PHE A 156 8.78 4.92 -1.12
N VAL A 157 8.82 4.36 0.09
CA VAL A 157 8.35 2.99 0.32
C VAL A 157 6.86 3.10 0.62
N PHE A 158 6.02 2.67 -0.32
CA PHE A 158 4.57 2.77 -0.19
C PHE A 158 4.01 1.82 0.88
N THR A 159 2.78 2.08 1.30
CA THR A 159 2.14 1.36 2.40
C THR A 159 1.57 0.02 1.91
N GLY A 160 2.21 -1.08 2.29
CA GLY A 160 1.78 -2.44 1.97
C GLY A 160 2.73 -3.14 1.00
N TYR A 161 2.95 -4.45 1.19
CA TYR A 161 3.65 -5.40 0.29
C TYR A 161 5.04 -5.07 -0.28
N CYS A 162 5.63 -3.92 0.01
CA CYS A 162 6.92 -3.46 -0.52
C CYS A 162 8.17 -4.15 0.07
N LEU A 163 8.05 -5.12 0.98
CA LEU A 163 9.20 -5.81 1.60
C LEU A 163 8.99 -7.32 1.57
N ASN A 164 9.94 -8.04 0.96
CA ASN A 164 9.87 -9.49 0.86
C ASN A 164 10.59 -10.21 2.03
N PRO A 165 10.43 -11.54 2.17
CA PRO A 165 11.07 -12.31 3.24
C PRO A 165 12.61 -12.27 3.24
N ALA A 166 13.23 -12.04 2.08
CA ALA A 166 14.68 -11.94 1.95
C ALA A 166 15.22 -10.58 2.41
N GLY A 167 14.36 -9.58 2.63
CA GLY A 167 14.75 -8.22 2.99
C GLY A 167 14.91 -7.27 1.81
N ALA A 168 14.50 -7.68 0.60
CA ALA A 168 14.46 -6.79 -0.55
C ALA A 168 13.23 -5.88 -0.46
N ILE A 169 13.40 -4.62 -0.88
CA ILE A 169 12.38 -3.58 -0.82
C ILE A 169 12.10 -3.04 -2.23
N ALA A 170 10.82 -3.04 -2.62
CA ALA A 170 10.33 -2.26 -3.76
C ALA A 170 9.92 -0.87 -3.27
N ALA A 171 10.36 0.17 -3.95
CA ALA A 171 10.12 1.57 -3.59
C ALA A 171 10.01 2.42 -4.85
N ALA A 172 9.69 3.70 -4.71
CA ALA A 172 9.82 4.69 -5.75
C ALA A 172 10.75 5.82 -5.32
N SER A 173 11.45 6.43 -6.28
CA SER A 173 12.07 7.74 -6.11
C SER A 173 11.23 8.77 -6.85
N LEU A 174 10.85 9.86 -6.18
CA LEU A 174 10.32 11.05 -6.82
C LEU A 174 11.47 12.05 -7.01
N ASP A 175 11.86 12.29 -8.25
CA ASP A 175 13.05 13.07 -8.58
C ASP A 175 12.82 14.60 -8.44
N ALA A 176 13.84 15.39 -8.76
CA ALA A 176 13.75 16.86 -8.70
C ALA A 176 12.74 17.48 -9.70
N SER A 177 12.37 16.74 -10.74
CA SER A 177 11.36 17.11 -11.74
C SER A 177 9.96 16.59 -11.37
N ASN A 178 9.83 15.94 -10.21
CA ASN A 178 8.65 15.23 -9.75
C ASN A 178 8.25 14.05 -10.65
N VAL A 179 9.21 13.35 -11.27
CA VAL A 179 8.96 12.10 -11.99
C VAL A 179 9.21 10.92 -11.06
N TYR A 180 8.30 9.94 -11.04
CA TYR A 180 8.48 8.71 -10.29
C TYR A 180 9.35 7.71 -11.07
N HIS A 181 10.29 7.08 -10.37
CA HIS A 181 11.04 5.94 -10.87
C HIS A 181 10.95 4.76 -9.92
N GLY A 182 10.86 3.56 -10.45
CA GLY A 182 10.85 2.34 -9.65
C GLY A 182 12.23 2.09 -9.06
N VAL A 183 12.28 1.61 -7.82
CA VAL A 183 13.51 1.32 -7.08
C VAL A 183 13.42 -0.08 -6.49
N LEU A 184 14.43 -0.90 -6.72
CA LEU A 184 14.66 -2.14 -5.98
C LEU A 184 15.87 -1.95 -5.09
N ARG A 185 15.68 -2.05 -3.77
CA ARG A 185 16.76 -2.19 -2.79
C ARG A 185 16.91 -3.66 -2.42
N THR A 186 18.07 -4.25 -2.70
CA THR A 186 18.39 -5.63 -2.33
C THR A 186 18.78 -5.73 -0.84
N PRO A 187 18.84 -6.94 -0.26
CA PRO A 187 19.13 -7.12 1.18
C PRO A 187 20.48 -6.57 1.62
N ASP A 188 21.48 -6.55 0.73
CA ASP A 188 22.81 -5.97 1.02
C ASP A 188 22.85 -4.43 0.95
N GLY A 189 21.73 -3.81 0.57
CA GLY A 189 21.59 -2.36 0.45
C GLY A 189 21.82 -1.80 -0.94
N THR A 190 22.20 -2.62 -1.92
CA THR A 190 22.33 -2.17 -3.31
C THR A 190 20.98 -1.74 -3.86
N MET A 191 20.93 -0.56 -4.47
CA MET A 191 19.72 0.03 -5.05
C MET A 191 19.86 0.16 -6.57
N THR A 192 18.82 -0.26 -7.29
CA THR A 192 18.71 -0.11 -8.74
C THR A 192 17.40 0.56 -9.11
N THR A 193 17.45 1.57 -9.97
CA THR A 193 16.26 2.16 -10.57
C THR A 193 15.79 1.40 -11.79
N PHE A 194 14.50 1.47 -12.12
CA PHE A 194 13.91 0.88 -13.31
C PHE A 194 12.61 1.60 -13.70
N ASP A 195 12.33 1.62 -15.01
CA ASP A 195 11.10 2.16 -15.58
C ASP A 195 10.58 1.24 -16.69
N PRO A 196 9.26 0.93 -16.73
CA PRO A 196 8.65 0.24 -17.85
C PRO A 196 8.77 1.05 -19.16
N PRO A 197 8.85 0.37 -20.31
CA PRO A 197 8.72 1.05 -21.60
C PRO A 197 7.35 1.74 -21.69
N GLY A 198 7.33 3.06 -21.88
CA GLY A 198 6.10 3.85 -21.96
C GLY A 198 5.77 4.67 -20.72
N ALA A 199 6.54 4.53 -19.64
CA ALA A 199 6.43 5.43 -18.49
C ALA A 199 6.60 6.90 -18.91
N GLY A 200 5.69 7.74 -18.41
CA GLY A 200 5.72 9.17 -18.63
C GLY A 200 6.90 9.83 -17.91
N THR A 201 7.32 10.98 -18.41
CA THR A 201 8.45 11.75 -17.84
C THR A 201 8.02 13.15 -17.38
N GLY A 202 6.71 13.39 -17.32
CA GLY A 202 6.13 14.62 -16.78
C GLY A 202 6.00 14.57 -15.25
N PRO A 203 5.75 15.72 -14.60
CA PRO A 203 5.49 15.77 -13.17
C PRO A 203 4.34 14.84 -12.77
N PHE A 204 4.56 14.05 -11.74
CA PHE A 204 3.68 13.03 -11.17
C PHE A 204 3.35 11.84 -12.08
N GLN A 205 4.05 11.71 -13.21
CA GLN A 205 4.05 10.51 -14.05
C GLN A 205 5.17 9.55 -13.64
N GLY A 206 5.29 8.42 -14.34
CA GLY A 206 6.41 7.49 -14.17
C GLY A 206 6.03 6.22 -13.42
N THR A 207 6.97 5.60 -12.71
CA THR A 207 6.87 4.22 -12.23
C THR A 207 6.63 4.13 -10.73
N LEU A 208 5.59 3.40 -10.32
CA LEU A 208 5.18 3.21 -8.94
C LEU A 208 5.14 1.71 -8.57
N PRO A 209 6.22 1.14 -8.00
CA PRO A 209 6.20 -0.20 -7.44
C PRO A 209 5.37 -0.25 -6.15
N LEU A 210 4.41 -1.17 -6.08
CA LEU A 210 3.47 -1.28 -4.96
C LEU A 210 3.60 -2.58 -4.16
N GLY A 211 4.34 -3.56 -4.67
CA GLY A 211 4.71 -4.72 -3.87
C GLY A 211 5.84 -5.56 -4.44
N ILE A 212 6.20 -6.61 -3.68
CA ILE A 212 7.21 -7.59 -4.06
C ILE A 212 6.90 -8.95 -3.41
N ASN A 213 6.85 -10.01 -4.22
CA ASN A 213 6.62 -11.36 -3.72
C ASN A 213 7.91 -12.05 -3.24
N GLN A 214 7.76 -13.28 -2.73
CA GLN A 214 8.89 -14.09 -2.25
C GLN A 214 9.93 -14.42 -3.34
N ALA A 215 9.51 -14.54 -4.60
CA ALA A 215 10.40 -14.78 -5.73
C ALA A 215 11.16 -13.51 -6.17
N GLY A 216 10.84 -12.34 -5.60
CA GLY A 216 11.40 -11.06 -6.00
C GLY A 216 10.73 -10.46 -7.24
N THR A 217 9.57 -10.99 -7.64
CA THR A 217 8.71 -10.35 -8.63
C THR A 217 8.06 -9.13 -8.00
N ILE A 218 8.18 -7.99 -8.67
CA ILE A 218 7.61 -6.71 -8.28
C ILE A 218 6.43 -6.42 -9.19
N GLU A 219 5.31 -6.00 -8.62
CA GLU A 219 4.15 -5.44 -9.27
C GLU A 219 4.01 -3.95 -8.96
N GLY A 220 3.27 -3.27 -9.81
CA GLY A 220 2.87 -1.89 -9.60
C GLY A 220 2.23 -1.35 -10.86
N ASP A 221 2.17 -0.03 -10.92
CA ASP A 221 1.69 0.70 -12.09
C ASP A 221 2.73 1.70 -12.59
N TYR A 222 2.56 2.12 -13.84
CA TYR A 222 3.20 3.32 -14.34
C TYR A 222 2.16 4.22 -14.98
N VAL A 223 2.37 5.53 -14.82
CA VAL A 223 1.58 6.58 -15.44
C VAL A 223 2.30 7.00 -16.71
N ASP A 224 1.62 6.92 -17.85
CA ASP A 224 2.17 7.28 -19.16
C ASP A 224 2.15 8.81 -19.39
N ALA A 225 2.57 9.25 -20.58
CA ALA A 225 2.57 10.67 -20.94
C ALA A 225 1.16 11.29 -21.10
N SER A 226 0.12 10.45 -21.13
CA SER A 226 -1.30 10.84 -21.25
C SER A 226 -2.02 10.79 -19.90
N ASP A 227 -1.28 10.59 -18.81
CA ASP A 227 -1.77 10.40 -17.45
C ASP A 227 -2.67 9.15 -17.28
N VAL A 228 -2.46 8.10 -18.09
CA VAL A 228 -3.16 6.81 -18.00
C VAL A 228 -2.32 5.83 -17.18
N ASN A 229 -2.97 5.08 -16.29
CA ASN A 229 -2.33 4.05 -15.49
C ASN A 229 -2.23 2.72 -16.24
N HIS A 230 -1.08 2.07 -16.15
CA HIS A 230 -0.82 0.77 -16.74
C HIS A 230 -0.20 -0.16 -15.71
N GLY A 231 -0.62 -1.42 -15.67
CA GLY A 231 -0.01 -2.41 -14.78
C GLY A 231 1.35 -2.89 -15.30
N PHE A 232 2.27 -3.21 -14.40
CA PHE A 232 3.51 -3.90 -14.76
C PHE A 232 3.89 -5.01 -13.78
N LEU A 233 4.73 -5.92 -14.27
CA LEU A 233 5.47 -6.91 -13.51
C LEU A 233 6.95 -6.80 -13.85
N ARG A 234 7.82 -6.74 -12.85
CA ARG A 234 9.27 -6.86 -12.99
C ARG A 234 9.75 -8.12 -12.30
N THR A 235 10.34 -9.04 -13.05
CA THR A 235 10.90 -10.28 -12.48
C THR A 235 12.28 -10.03 -11.86
N SER A 236 12.80 -11.02 -11.12
CA SER A 236 14.08 -10.91 -10.41
C SER A 236 15.29 -10.69 -11.31
N ASP A 237 15.21 -11.10 -12.59
CA ASP A 237 16.27 -10.86 -13.59
C ASP A 237 16.21 -9.45 -14.22
N GLY A 238 15.18 -8.66 -13.85
CA GLY A 238 14.98 -7.30 -14.36
C GLY A 238 14.04 -7.20 -15.55
N THR A 239 13.52 -8.31 -16.08
CA THR A 239 12.56 -8.28 -17.19
C THR A 239 11.25 -7.64 -16.73
N ILE A 240 10.80 -6.61 -17.45
CA ILE A 240 9.54 -5.91 -17.23
C ILE A 240 8.52 -6.34 -18.28
N THR A 241 7.31 -6.68 -17.84
CA THR A 241 6.13 -6.92 -18.68
C THR A 241 5.01 -5.98 -18.25
N THR A 242 4.39 -5.30 -19.20
CA THR A 242 3.23 -4.43 -18.93
C THR A 242 1.93 -5.13 -19.27
N PHE A 243 0.82 -4.68 -18.69
CA PHE A 243 -0.51 -5.22 -18.98
C PHE A 243 -1.61 -4.18 -18.70
N ASP A 244 -2.68 -4.27 -19.48
CA ASP A 244 -3.92 -3.51 -19.28
C ASP A 244 -5.09 -4.49 -19.10
N VAL A 245 -5.98 -4.16 -18.17
CA VAL A 245 -7.22 -4.92 -17.97
C VAL A 245 -8.20 -4.63 -19.11
N PRO A 246 -8.80 -5.65 -19.75
CA PRO A 246 -9.85 -5.42 -20.74
C PRO A 246 -11.02 -4.63 -20.13
N GLY A 247 -11.34 -3.48 -20.74
CA GLY A 247 -12.40 -2.58 -20.27
C GLY A 247 -11.89 -1.37 -19.49
N ALA A 248 -10.58 -1.29 -19.20
CA ALA A 248 -9.97 -0.08 -18.64
C ALA A 248 -10.13 1.13 -19.57
N GLY A 249 -10.37 2.29 -18.97
CA GLY A 249 -10.40 3.57 -19.64
C GLY A 249 -9.01 4.01 -20.11
N THR A 250 -8.96 4.92 -21.07
CA THR A 250 -7.71 5.44 -21.66
C THR A 250 -7.61 6.95 -21.53
N GLY A 251 -8.45 7.56 -20.68
CA GLY A 251 -8.37 8.97 -20.33
C GLY A 251 -7.45 9.22 -19.12
N PRO A 252 -7.11 10.49 -18.86
CA PRO A 252 -6.33 10.87 -17.68
C PRO A 252 -6.95 10.31 -16.39
N PHE A 253 -6.11 9.75 -15.51
CA PHE A 253 -6.48 9.13 -14.24
C PHE A 253 -7.34 7.86 -14.36
N GLN A 254 -7.52 7.33 -15.57
CA GLN A 254 -8.13 6.02 -15.80
C GLN A 254 -7.04 4.94 -15.93
N GLY A 255 -7.43 3.70 -16.24
CA GLY A 255 -6.49 2.64 -16.59
C GLY A 255 -6.41 1.53 -15.54
N THR A 256 -5.28 0.84 -15.49
CA THR A 256 -5.05 -0.36 -14.66
C THR A 256 -4.08 -0.06 -13.52
N SER A 257 -4.47 -0.37 -12.28
CA SER A 257 -3.64 -0.19 -11.08
C SER A 257 -3.52 -1.49 -10.29
N ALA A 258 -2.31 -2.05 -10.24
CA ALA A 258 -2.01 -3.26 -9.48
C ALA A 258 -1.76 -2.92 -8.01
N GLN A 259 -2.42 -3.61 -7.07
CA GLN A 259 -2.38 -3.26 -5.64
C GLN A 259 -1.73 -4.32 -4.74
N GLY A 260 -1.67 -5.58 -5.20
CA GLY A 260 -0.98 -6.63 -4.44
C GLY A 260 -0.66 -7.88 -5.24
N ILE A 261 0.47 -8.50 -4.91
CA ILE A 261 0.92 -9.79 -5.42
C ILE A 261 0.99 -10.85 -4.31
N ASN A 262 0.56 -12.06 -4.59
CA ASN A 262 0.73 -13.19 -3.67
C ASN A 262 1.99 -14.01 -3.98
N ALA A 263 2.31 -14.97 -3.12
CA ALA A 263 3.49 -15.82 -3.27
C ALA A 263 3.52 -16.62 -4.60
N PRO A 264 2.39 -17.19 -5.08
CA PRO A 264 2.32 -17.78 -6.42
C PRO A 264 2.52 -16.80 -7.59
N GLY A 265 2.43 -15.48 -7.37
CA GLY A 265 2.58 -14.46 -8.41
C GLY A 265 1.27 -14.02 -9.07
N ALA A 266 0.12 -14.38 -8.50
CA ALA A 266 -1.15 -13.78 -8.90
C ALA A 266 -1.23 -12.34 -8.37
N VAL A 267 -1.70 -11.43 -9.21
CA VAL A 267 -1.85 -10.01 -8.91
C VAL A 267 -3.32 -9.67 -8.77
N THR A 268 -3.67 -8.85 -7.80
CA THR A 268 -4.98 -8.21 -7.69
C THR A 268 -4.84 -6.70 -7.72
N GLY A 269 -5.90 -6.02 -8.10
CA GLY A 269 -5.94 -4.56 -8.15
C GLY A 269 -7.26 -4.09 -8.74
N GLU A 270 -7.28 -2.84 -9.14
CA GLU A 270 -8.44 -2.19 -9.75
C GLU A 270 -8.14 -1.71 -11.16
N TYR A 271 -9.19 -1.52 -11.96
CA TYR A 271 -9.12 -0.68 -13.14
C TYR A 271 -10.25 0.34 -13.11
N VAL A 272 -9.95 1.52 -13.64
CA VAL A 272 -10.90 2.61 -13.81
C VAL A 272 -11.35 2.60 -15.26
N ASP A 273 -12.65 2.47 -15.50
CA ASP A 273 -13.22 2.45 -16.84
C ASP A 273 -13.38 3.86 -17.43
N ALA A 274 -13.92 3.95 -18.65
CA ALA A 274 -14.15 5.24 -19.32
C ALA A 274 -15.24 6.11 -18.66
N SER A 275 -15.98 5.56 -17.70
CA SER A 275 -17.02 6.24 -16.90
C SER A 275 -16.51 6.63 -15.50
N ASP A 276 -15.20 6.49 -15.26
CA ASP A 276 -14.53 6.70 -13.98
C ASP A 276 -15.02 5.79 -12.85
N VAL A 277 -15.49 4.57 -13.18
CA VAL A 277 -15.93 3.56 -12.20
C VAL A 277 -14.79 2.57 -11.93
N ASN A 278 -14.58 2.23 -10.66
CA ASN A 278 -13.57 1.26 -10.24
C ASN A 278 -14.12 -0.17 -10.31
N HIS A 279 -13.32 -1.06 -10.87
CA HIS A 279 -13.64 -2.48 -11.00
C HIS A 279 -12.47 -3.33 -10.49
N GLY A 280 -12.76 -4.44 -9.82
CA GLY A 280 -11.74 -5.34 -9.34
C GLY A 280 -11.21 -6.25 -10.45
N PHE A 281 -9.94 -6.64 -10.38
CA PHE A 281 -9.38 -7.70 -11.22
C PHE A 281 -8.46 -8.67 -10.45
N VAL A 282 -8.26 -9.82 -11.06
CA VAL A 282 -7.22 -10.80 -10.72
C VAL A 282 -6.49 -11.17 -12.00
N ARG A 283 -5.16 -11.04 -11.99
CA ARG A 283 -4.27 -11.53 -13.04
C ARG A 283 -3.55 -12.78 -12.52
N ALA A 284 -3.84 -13.93 -13.11
CA ALA A 284 -3.17 -15.18 -12.80
C ALA A 284 -1.70 -15.16 -13.27
N LEU A 285 -0.90 -16.13 -12.79
CA LEU A 285 0.51 -16.27 -13.15
C LEU A 285 0.73 -16.42 -14.67
N ASP A 286 -0.19 -17.10 -15.36
CA ASP A 286 -0.16 -17.29 -16.81
C ASP A 286 -0.59 -16.05 -17.62
N GLY A 287 -0.96 -14.97 -16.93
CA GLY A 287 -1.41 -13.72 -17.53
C GLY A 287 -2.90 -13.61 -17.78
N THR A 288 -3.69 -14.64 -17.47
CA THR A 288 -5.16 -14.59 -17.56
C THR A 288 -5.71 -13.53 -16.61
N ILE A 289 -6.50 -12.58 -17.13
CA ILE A 289 -7.15 -11.54 -16.34
C ILE A 289 -8.65 -11.87 -16.19
N THR A 290 -9.14 -11.85 -14.96
CA THR A 290 -10.56 -11.96 -14.60
C THR A 290 -10.99 -10.71 -13.85
N THR A 291 -12.08 -10.08 -14.27
CA THR A 291 -12.66 -8.91 -13.60
C THR A 291 -13.81 -9.30 -12.70
N PHE A 292 -14.11 -8.48 -11.69
CA PHE A 292 -15.23 -8.69 -10.79
C PHE A 292 -15.69 -7.39 -10.12
N ASP A 293 -16.98 -7.33 -9.80
CA ASP A 293 -17.59 -6.28 -8.98
C ASP A 293 -18.23 -6.90 -7.73
N VAL A 294 -18.02 -6.26 -6.58
CA VAL A 294 -18.66 -6.67 -5.34
C VAL A 294 -20.15 -6.30 -5.37
N PRO A 295 -21.07 -7.20 -4.99
CA PRO A 295 -22.48 -6.86 -4.87
C PRO A 295 -22.71 -5.66 -3.95
N GLY A 296 -23.37 -4.62 -4.45
CA GLY A 296 -23.61 -3.37 -3.73
C GLY A 296 -22.59 -2.26 -4.00
N ALA A 297 -21.56 -2.52 -4.80
CA ALA A 297 -20.69 -1.46 -5.33
C ALA A 297 -21.50 -0.46 -6.17
N GLY A 298 -21.16 0.82 -6.04
CA GLY A 298 -21.74 1.89 -6.83
C GLY A 298 -21.18 1.90 -8.25
N THR A 299 -21.94 2.51 -9.17
CA THR A 299 -21.59 2.58 -10.60
C THR A 299 -21.41 4.02 -11.08
N GLY A 300 -21.26 4.98 -10.15
CA GLY A 300 -20.94 6.36 -10.46
C GLY A 300 -19.43 6.63 -10.44
N PRO A 301 -19.00 7.79 -10.97
CA PRO A 301 -17.60 8.21 -10.93
C PRO A 301 -17.00 8.15 -9.53
N GLY A 302 -15.84 7.51 -9.39
CA GLY A 302 -15.13 7.31 -8.12
C GLY A 302 -15.75 6.27 -7.18
N GLN A 303 -16.80 5.56 -7.61
CA GLN A 303 -17.39 4.44 -6.88
C GLN A 303 -16.82 3.12 -7.40
N GLY A 304 -17.22 1.99 -6.80
CA GLY A 304 -16.90 0.67 -7.34
C GLY A 304 -16.04 -0.19 -6.42
N THR A 305 -15.39 -1.21 -7.01
CA THR A 305 -14.66 -2.27 -6.29
C THR A 305 -13.16 -2.03 -6.32
N ILE A 306 -12.53 -2.06 -5.14
CA ILE A 306 -11.12 -1.67 -4.94
C ILE A 306 -10.38 -2.76 -4.14
N PRO A 307 -9.83 -3.78 -4.81
CA PRO A 307 -9.00 -4.81 -4.19
C PRO A 307 -7.65 -4.25 -3.76
N LEU A 308 -7.16 -4.62 -2.57
CA LEU A 308 -5.90 -4.12 -1.99
C LEU A 308 -4.87 -5.22 -1.69
N SER A 309 -5.31 -6.47 -1.52
CA SER A 309 -4.44 -7.56 -1.06
C SER A 309 -4.99 -8.90 -1.47
N ASN A 310 -4.09 -9.86 -1.68
CA ASN A 310 -4.42 -11.27 -1.85
C ASN A 310 -3.47 -12.15 -1.02
N ASN A 311 -3.90 -13.39 -0.76
CA ASN A 311 -3.09 -14.39 -0.07
C ASN A 311 -2.76 -15.60 -0.97
N PRO A 312 -1.96 -16.58 -0.51
CA PRO A 312 -1.55 -17.73 -1.33
C PRO A 312 -2.67 -18.68 -1.76
N VAL A 313 -3.89 -18.52 -1.24
CA VAL A 313 -5.07 -19.28 -1.66
C VAL A 313 -6.05 -18.39 -2.44
N ASP A 314 -5.57 -17.28 -3.01
CA ASP A 314 -6.33 -16.32 -3.82
C ASP A 314 -7.56 -15.70 -3.13
N ALA A 315 -7.58 -15.69 -1.79
CA ALA A 315 -8.51 -14.85 -1.06
C ALA A 315 -8.07 -13.40 -1.17
N ILE A 316 -9.01 -12.51 -1.48
CA ILE A 316 -8.76 -11.09 -1.78
C ILE A 316 -9.48 -10.22 -0.76
N THR A 317 -8.77 -9.24 -0.22
CA THR A 317 -9.37 -8.19 0.61
C THR A 317 -9.26 -6.84 -0.07
N GLY A 318 -10.18 -5.96 0.28
CA GLY A 318 -10.18 -4.58 -0.17
C GLY A 318 -11.38 -3.85 0.37
N TYR A 319 -11.86 -2.86 -0.36
CA TYR A 319 -13.11 -2.18 -0.07
C TYR A 319 -13.89 -1.89 -1.35
N TYR A 320 -15.17 -1.58 -1.21
CA TYR A 320 -15.95 -1.00 -2.28
C TYR A 320 -16.62 0.28 -1.80
N ILE A 321 -16.90 1.17 -2.74
CA ILE A 321 -17.64 2.40 -2.51
C ILE A 321 -19.03 2.20 -3.12
N ASP A 322 -20.07 2.31 -2.30
CA ASP A 322 -21.45 2.14 -2.74
C ASP A 322 -22.02 3.40 -3.43
N ALA A 323 -23.27 3.31 -3.92
CA ALA A 323 -23.96 4.43 -4.56
C ALA A 323 -24.17 5.65 -3.63
N SER A 324 -24.03 5.48 -2.31
CA SER A 324 -24.12 6.54 -1.29
C SER A 324 -22.73 7.07 -0.86
N ASN A 325 -21.66 6.66 -1.56
CA ASN A 325 -20.26 6.98 -1.24
C ASN A 325 -19.79 6.50 0.15
N VAL A 326 -20.38 5.41 0.64
CA VAL A 326 -19.96 4.74 1.88
C VAL A 326 -18.95 3.65 1.54
N THR A 327 -17.91 3.53 2.36
CA THR A 327 -16.83 2.56 2.17
C THR A 327 -17.12 1.26 2.92
N HIS A 328 -17.02 0.12 2.23
CA HIS A 328 -17.32 -1.19 2.78
C HIS A 328 -16.16 -2.15 2.54
N GLY A 329 -15.55 -2.65 3.61
CA GLY A 329 -14.49 -3.65 3.50
C GLY A 329 -15.07 -4.99 3.03
N PHE A 330 -14.37 -5.69 2.13
CA PHE A 330 -14.78 -7.01 1.66
C PHE A 330 -13.68 -8.05 1.83
N LEU A 331 -14.12 -9.31 1.86
CA LEU A 331 -13.30 -10.50 1.66
C LEU A 331 -13.95 -11.32 0.54
N ARG A 332 -13.22 -11.55 -0.55
CA ARG A 332 -13.61 -12.44 -1.66
C ARG A 332 -12.82 -13.73 -1.51
N THR A 333 -13.53 -14.86 -1.44
CA THR A 333 -12.92 -16.19 -1.49
C THR A 333 -12.88 -16.70 -2.94
N PRO A 334 -11.98 -17.62 -3.29
CA PRO A 334 -11.97 -18.30 -4.59
C PRO A 334 -13.29 -18.99 -4.91
#